data_AF-A0A623EKB0-F1
#
_entry.id   AF-A0A623EKB0-F1
#
_cell.length_a   1.000
_cell.length_b   1.000
_cell.length_c   1.000
_cell.angle_alpha   90.00
_cell.angle_beta   90.00
_cell.angle_gamma   90.00
#
_symmetry.space_group_name_H-M   'P 1'
#
loop_
_entity.id
_entity.type
_entity.pdbx_description
1 polymer ?
#
loop_
_entity_poly.entity_id
_entity_poly.type
_entity_poly.pdbx_seq_one_letter_code
_entity_poly.pdbx_strand_id
1 'polypeptide(L)'
;NLFREEYSSILKDLNKNLIVFIDNLDRCLPQNAIQTLEAIRLFLFLPKTAFVIAADEDMIRTSVSEYFKGTSARHHIDYLDKLIQVPIRVPRTGLLEIRSYLFLLHAVNAGIEEDLIEDLRLALEKSLQESWHEDPMKKEDALKVLKCEGNIELAIAFDQVDRIAPIFATSPIIHGNPRIVKRLLNIVKMRSNIAKRRKISLDENVITKLVIFERCAGEEAANALYSMIDTNKNFKKIISEL
;
A
#
# COMPACT_ATOMS: atom_id res chain seq x y z
N ASN A 1 13.55 16.06 38.12
CA ASN A 1 13.78 14.73 38.73
C ASN A 1 12.51 14.14 39.32
N LEU A 2 11.72 14.87 40.11
CA LEU A 2 10.46 14.40 40.71
C LEU A 2 9.51 13.66 39.73
N PHE A 3 9.20 14.27 38.57
CA PHE A 3 8.34 13.64 37.56
C PHE A 3 8.82 12.24 37.12
N ARG A 4 10.14 12.06 36.95
CA ARG A 4 10.70 10.77 36.50
C ARG A 4 10.58 9.70 37.58
N GLU A 5 10.75 10.08 38.84
CA GLU A 5 10.64 9.19 39.98
C GLU A 5 9.19 8.74 40.18
N GLU A 6 8.23 9.68 40.16
CA GLU A 6 6.80 9.37 40.24
C GLU A 6 6.36 8.48 39.08
N TYR A 7 6.74 8.85 37.85
CA TYR A 7 6.40 8.08 36.65
C TYR A 7 6.99 6.66 36.70
N SER A 8 8.25 6.52 37.12
CA SER A 8 8.90 5.22 37.25
C SER A 8 8.27 4.38 38.37
N SER A 9 7.82 5.00 39.46
CA SER A 9 7.09 4.32 40.54
C SER A 9 5.77 3.76 40.01
N ILE A 10 4.98 4.58 39.32
CA ILE A 10 3.70 4.16 38.74
C ILE A 10 3.88 2.98 37.78
N LEU A 11 4.86 3.04 36.88
CA LEU A 11 5.11 1.93 35.94
C LEU A 11 5.67 0.67 36.63
N LYS A 12 6.41 0.83 37.73
CA LYS A 12 6.85 -0.30 38.56
C LYS A 12 5.68 -0.97 39.27
N ASP A 13 4.80 -0.18 39.88
CA ASP A 13 3.63 -0.67 40.61
C ASP A 13 2.64 -1.38 39.69
N LEU A 14 2.44 -0.85 38.48
CA LEU A 14 1.61 -1.49 37.45
C LEU A 14 2.25 -2.77 36.87
N ASN A 15 3.56 -2.92 37.01
CA ASN A 15 4.35 -4.00 36.41
C ASN A 15 4.06 -4.22 34.91
N LYS A 16 3.92 -3.13 34.15
CA LYS A 16 3.68 -3.15 32.70
C LYS A 16 4.76 -2.35 31.96
N ASN A 17 4.90 -2.66 30.67
CA ASN A 17 5.64 -1.83 29.72
C ASN A 17 4.67 -0.88 29.03
N LEU A 18 5.00 0.41 28.97
CA LEU A 18 4.24 1.38 28.19
C LEU A 18 4.79 1.42 26.75
N ILE A 19 3.92 1.18 25.77
CA ILE A 19 4.27 1.34 24.35
C ILE A 19 3.41 2.46 23.78
N VAL A 20 4.06 3.50 23.26
CA VAL A 20 3.40 4.67 22.67
C VAL A 20 3.57 4.60 21.15
N PHE A 21 2.46 4.42 20.44
CA PHE A 21 2.43 4.46 18.97
C PHE A 21 2.14 5.86 18.48
N ILE A 22 2.94 6.33 17.53
CA ILE A 22 2.84 7.67 16.95
C ILE A 22 2.85 7.51 15.44
N ASP A 23 1.73 7.87 14.81
CA ASP A 23 1.52 7.74 13.35
C ASP A 23 1.25 9.11 12.72
N ASN A 24 1.55 9.24 11.42
CA ASN A 24 1.32 10.43 10.60
C ASN A 24 2.06 11.71 11.05
N LEU A 25 3.23 11.60 11.71
CA LEU A 25 4.05 12.78 12.03
C LEU A 25 4.48 13.55 10.78
N ASP A 26 4.68 12.84 9.67
CA ASP A 26 5.08 13.34 8.35
C ASP A 26 3.98 14.15 7.64
N ARG A 27 2.75 14.13 8.14
CA ARG A 27 1.64 14.96 7.63
C ARG A 27 1.39 16.23 8.43
N CYS A 28 2.09 16.38 9.55
CA CYS A 28 1.99 17.57 10.37
C CYS A 28 2.73 18.73 9.70
N LEU A 29 2.34 19.97 10.03
CA LEU A 29 3.16 21.13 9.69
C LEU A 29 4.56 20.95 10.29
N PRO A 30 5.63 21.41 9.61
CA PRO A 30 7.00 21.20 10.06
C PRO A 30 7.22 21.55 11.54
N GLN A 31 6.70 22.70 11.98
CA GLN A 31 6.79 23.13 13.37
C GLN A 31 6.15 22.15 14.36
N ASN A 32 4.96 21.63 14.06
CA ASN A 32 4.26 20.69 14.94
C ASN A 32 4.98 19.33 14.97
N ALA A 33 5.50 18.87 13.83
CA ALA A 33 6.25 17.62 13.75
C ALA A 33 7.51 17.69 14.64
N ILE A 34 8.28 18.78 14.53
CA ILE A 34 9.51 18.98 15.32
C ILE A 34 9.19 19.15 16.82
N GLN A 35 8.20 19.95 17.18
CA GLN A 35 7.80 20.11 18.58
C GLN A 35 7.36 18.78 19.21
N THR A 36 6.69 17.93 18.43
CA THR A 36 6.28 16.59 18.88
C THR A 36 7.51 15.69 19.08
N LEU A 37 8.47 15.71 18.16
CA LEU A 37 9.74 14.95 18.29
C LEU A 37 10.58 15.43 19.49
N GLU A 38 10.69 16.74 19.70
CA GLU A 38 11.32 17.35 20.87
C GLU A 38 10.66 16.87 22.17
N ALA A 39 9.32 16.89 22.21
CA ALA A 39 8.57 16.42 23.38
C ALA A 39 8.84 14.93 23.63
N ILE A 40 8.75 14.08 22.61
CA ILE A 40 9.02 12.63 22.71
C ILE A 40 10.42 12.39 23.27
N ARG A 41 11.42 13.14 22.80
CA ARG A 41 12.82 13.01 23.23
C ARG A 41 12.99 13.14 24.76
N LEU A 42 12.16 13.94 25.43
CA LEU A 42 12.19 14.08 26.88
C LEU A 42 11.77 12.79 27.62
N PHE A 43 10.96 11.95 26.98
CA PHE A 43 10.40 10.72 27.53
C PHE A 43 11.14 9.45 27.10
N LEU A 44 12.00 9.50 26.08
CA LEU A 44 12.75 8.32 25.58
C LEU A 44 13.64 7.64 26.63
N PHE A 45 14.00 8.34 27.70
CA PHE A 45 14.86 7.82 28.77
C PHE A 45 14.10 7.16 29.93
N LEU A 46 12.77 7.09 29.85
CA LEU A 46 11.96 6.52 30.93
C LEU A 46 12.02 4.98 30.90
N PRO A 47 12.26 4.32 32.05
CA PRO A 47 12.34 2.87 32.10
C PRO A 47 10.98 2.23 31.81
N LYS A 48 11.00 1.04 31.19
CA LYS A 48 9.79 0.30 30.76
C LYS A 48 8.89 1.06 29.77
N THR A 49 9.45 2.01 29.02
CA THR A 49 8.70 2.74 27.97
C THR A 49 9.36 2.54 26.61
N ALA A 50 8.55 2.31 25.58
CA ALA A 50 8.97 2.25 24.17
C ALA A 50 8.10 3.19 23.33
N PHE A 51 8.71 3.83 22.33
CA PHE A 51 8.03 4.69 21.38
C PHE A 51 8.17 4.08 19.98
N VAL A 52 7.05 3.86 19.30
CA VAL A 52 7.00 3.34 17.93
C VAL A 52 6.48 4.44 17.03
N ILE A 53 7.33 4.91 16.13
CA ILE A 53 7.01 6.03 15.21
C ILE A 53 6.86 5.47 13.80
N ALA A 54 5.68 5.67 13.21
CA ALA A 54 5.40 5.40 11.80
C ALA A 54 5.32 6.75 11.04
N ALA A 55 6.29 6.98 10.17
CA ALA A 55 6.37 8.20 9.37
C ALA A 55 7.22 7.96 8.12
N ASP A 56 6.99 8.74 7.07
CA ASP A 56 7.90 8.87 5.94
C ASP A 56 9.18 9.63 6.38
N GLU A 57 10.33 8.95 6.31
CA GLU A 57 11.63 9.49 6.71
C GLU A 57 12.00 10.74 5.93
N ASP A 58 11.75 10.77 4.61
CA ASP A 58 12.13 11.86 3.71
C ASP A 58 11.29 13.10 3.98
N MET A 59 9.99 12.91 4.24
CA MET A 59 9.07 14.00 4.62
C MET A 59 9.46 14.64 5.96
N ILE A 60 9.85 13.83 6.95
CA ILE A 60 10.32 14.35 8.23
C ILE A 60 11.66 15.08 8.06
N ARG A 61 12.61 14.54 7.28
CA ARG A 61 13.89 15.23 6.99
C ARG A 61 13.67 16.57 6.31
N THR A 62 12.70 16.66 5.40
CA THR A 62 12.29 17.92 4.77
C THR A 62 11.73 18.90 5.79
N SER A 63 10.86 18.42 6.69
CA SER A 63 10.29 19.23 7.78
C SER A 63 11.35 19.78 8.74
N VAL A 64 12.36 18.98 9.09
CA VAL A 64 13.52 19.41 9.89
C VAL A 64 14.28 20.53 9.18
N SER A 65 14.59 20.33 7.89
CA SER A 65 15.29 21.32 7.07
C SER A 65 14.55 22.66 6.98
N GLU A 66 13.21 22.62 6.83
CA GLU A 66 12.39 23.82 6.78
C GLU A 66 12.29 24.55 8.12
N TYR A 67 12.25 23.81 9.23
CA TYR A 67 12.18 24.38 10.58
C TYR A 67 13.51 25.04 10.98
N PHE A 68 14.64 24.44 10.63
CA PHE A 68 15.98 24.90 10.98
C PHE A 68 16.70 25.63 9.83
N LYS A 69 15.97 26.47 9.09
CA LYS A 69 16.56 27.30 8.01
C LYS A 69 17.74 28.13 8.55
N GLY A 70 18.92 27.96 7.95
CA GLY A 70 20.15 28.70 8.29
C GLY A 70 21.15 27.99 9.21
N THR A 71 20.87 26.76 9.67
CA THR A 71 21.85 25.91 10.37
C THR A 71 22.55 24.93 9.41
N SER A 72 23.74 24.46 9.77
CA SER A 72 24.57 23.61 8.90
C SER A 72 23.86 22.30 8.52
N ALA A 73 24.03 21.85 7.27
CA ALA A 73 23.34 20.68 6.70
C ALA A 73 23.52 19.37 7.50
N ARG A 74 24.61 19.25 8.29
CA ARG A 74 24.87 18.09 9.14
C ARG A 74 23.93 17.99 10.34
N HIS A 75 23.42 19.11 10.87
CA HIS A 75 22.50 19.07 12.00
C HIS A 75 21.12 18.49 11.63
N HIS A 76 20.72 18.64 10.37
CA HIS A 76 19.42 18.18 9.86
C HIS A 76 19.38 16.67 9.64
N ILE A 77 20.49 16.09 9.17
CA ILE A 77 20.58 14.66 8.86
C ILE A 77 20.68 13.84 10.16
N ASP A 78 21.46 14.30 11.12
CA ASP A 78 21.67 13.59 12.39
C ASP A 78 20.45 13.62 13.33
N TYR A 79 19.43 14.46 13.08
CA TYR A 79 18.36 14.69 14.05
C TYR A 79 17.56 13.41 14.32
N LEU A 80 17.12 12.73 13.25
CA LEU A 80 16.39 11.46 13.37
C LEU A 80 17.29 10.34 13.87
N ASP A 81 18.54 10.29 13.41
CA ASP A 81 19.49 9.24 13.79
C ASP A 81 19.81 9.28 15.30
N LYS A 82 19.70 10.45 15.95
CA LYS A 82 19.84 10.63 17.40
C LYS A 82 18.59 10.27 18.20
N LEU A 83 17.42 10.30 17.57
CA LEU A 83 16.13 10.09 18.22
C LEU A 83 15.65 8.63 18.05
N ILE A 84 15.85 8.08 16.86
CA ILE A 84 15.44 6.73 16.48
C ILE A 84 16.59 5.75 16.75
N GLN A 85 16.42 4.91 17.77
CA GLN A 85 17.42 3.88 18.13
C GLN A 85 17.42 2.70 17.16
N VAL A 86 16.24 2.30 16.66
CA VAL A 86 16.06 1.13 15.80
C VAL A 86 15.20 1.52 14.60
N PRO A 87 15.81 1.83 13.44
CA PRO A 87 15.06 2.10 12.23
C PRO A 87 14.58 0.79 11.61
N ILE A 88 13.26 0.65 11.41
CA ILE A 88 12.66 -0.47 10.69
C ILE A 88 12.07 0.07 9.39
N ARG A 89 12.66 -0.34 8.26
CA ARG A 89 12.16 0.03 6.93
C ARG A 89 11.15 -1.00 6.46
N VAL A 90 9.95 -0.56 6.11
CA VAL A 90 8.93 -1.43 5.51
C VAL A 90 9.38 -1.79 4.09
N PRO A 91 9.53 -3.09 3.78
CA PRO A 91 9.95 -3.50 2.45
C PRO A 91 8.87 -3.17 1.41
N ARG A 92 9.30 -2.96 0.18
CA ARG A 92 8.39 -2.82 -0.95
C ARG A 92 7.80 -4.19 -1.28
N THR A 93 6.52 -4.25 -1.58
CA THR A 93 5.85 -5.48 -2.02
C THR A 93 6.28 -5.83 -3.43
N GLY A 94 6.80 -7.04 -3.62
CA GLY A 94 7.15 -7.58 -4.91
C GLY A 94 5.94 -8.10 -5.69
N LEU A 95 6.23 -8.84 -6.77
CA LEU A 95 5.23 -9.40 -7.66
C LEU A 95 4.29 -10.36 -6.93
N LEU A 96 4.85 -11.30 -6.16
CA LEU A 96 4.08 -12.34 -5.49
C LEU A 96 3.20 -11.77 -4.38
N GLU A 97 3.69 -10.75 -3.67
CA GLU A 97 2.93 -10.04 -2.64
C GLU A 97 1.78 -9.25 -3.25
N ILE A 98 2.01 -8.53 -4.36
CA ILE A 98 0.94 -7.84 -5.09
C ILE A 98 -0.10 -8.83 -5.61
N ARG A 99 0.34 -9.95 -6.19
CA ARG A 99 -0.56 -11.01 -6.66
C ARG A 99 -1.43 -11.57 -5.53
N SER A 100 -0.82 -11.92 -4.40
CA SER A 100 -1.52 -12.43 -3.21
C SER A 100 -2.50 -11.40 -2.65
N TYR A 101 -2.09 -10.13 -2.58
CA TYR A 101 -2.95 -9.03 -2.16
C TYR A 101 -4.16 -8.85 -3.08
N LEU A 102 -3.97 -8.96 -4.40
CA LEU A 102 -5.05 -8.89 -5.37
C LEU A 102 -6.02 -10.06 -5.25
N PHE A 103 -5.54 -11.29 -5.05
CA PHE A 103 -6.42 -12.45 -4.78
C PHE A 103 -7.33 -12.18 -3.58
N LEU A 104 -6.77 -11.69 -2.47
CA LEU A 104 -7.55 -11.32 -1.28
C LEU A 104 -8.58 -10.22 -1.58
N LEU A 105 -8.21 -9.16 -2.31
CA LEU A 105 -9.15 -8.11 -2.69
C LEU A 105 -10.31 -8.63 -3.55
N HIS A 106 -10.04 -9.54 -4.49
CA HIS A 106 -11.08 -10.15 -5.31
C HIS A 106 -11.98 -11.09 -4.51
N ALA A 107 -11.43 -11.87 -3.57
CA ALA A 107 -12.22 -12.69 -2.66
C ALA A 107 -13.15 -11.85 -1.77
N VAL A 108 -12.63 -10.76 -1.17
CA VAL A 108 -13.44 -9.80 -0.41
C VAL A 108 -14.54 -9.19 -1.28
N ASN A 109 -14.23 -8.79 -2.51
CA ASN A 109 -15.21 -8.19 -3.42
C ASN A 109 -16.26 -9.20 -3.93
N ALA A 110 -15.92 -10.49 -3.98
CA ALA A 110 -16.86 -11.57 -4.32
C ALA A 110 -17.82 -11.90 -3.16
N GLY A 111 -17.63 -11.31 -1.97
CA GLY A 111 -18.48 -11.53 -0.81
C GLY A 111 -18.25 -12.89 -0.15
N ILE A 112 -17.02 -13.43 -0.24
CA ILE A 112 -16.65 -14.66 0.46
C ILE A 112 -16.65 -14.43 1.98
N GLU A 113 -16.97 -15.46 2.76
CA GLU A 113 -16.99 -15.41 4.22
C GLU A 113 -15.60 -15.07 4.80
N GLU A 114 -15.58 -14.29 5.89
CA GLU A 114 -14.35 -13.80 6.51
C GLU A 114 -13.40 -14.93 6.95
N ASP A 115 -13.94 -16.04 7.46
CA ASP A 115 -13.15 -17.20 7.88
C ASP A 115 -12.38 -17.83 6.70
N LEU A 116 -13.03 -17.96 5.54
CA LEU A 116 -12.38 -18.50 4.33
C LEU A 116 -11.35 -17.52 3.74
N ILE A 117 -11.59 -16.22 3.88
CA ILE A 117 -10.62 -15.18 3.49
C ILE A 117 -9.38 -15.26 4.38
N GLU A 118 -9.55 -15.50 5.69
CA GLU A 118 -8.43 -15.68 6.61
C GLU A 118 -7.66 -16.97 6.32
N ASP A 119 -8.36 -18.07 6.00
CA ASP A 119 -7.71 -19.30 5.54
C ASP A 119 -6.86 -19.07 4.28
N LEU A 120 -7.40 -18.32 3.30
CA LEU A 120 -6.64 -17.93 2.11
C LEU A 120 -5.45 -17.03 2.45
N ARG A 121 -5.61 -16.08 3.39
CA ARG A 121 -4.53 -15.19 3.83
C ARG A 121 -3.37 -15.98 4.42
N LEU A 122 -3.66 -16.93 5.32
CA LEU A 122 -2.66 -17.81 5.93
C LEU A 122 -1.96 -18.69 4.89
N ALA A 123 -2.71 -19.25 3.95
CA ALA A 123 -2.15 -20.10 2.90
C ALA A 123 -1.24 -19.30 1.94
N LEU A 124 -1.65 -18.08 1.55
CA LEU A 124 -0.83 -17.18 0.73
C LEU A 124 0.42 -16.72 1.48
N GLU A 125 0.30 -16.37 2.77
CA GLU A 125 1.44 -15.98 3.61
C GLU A 125 2.49 -17.10 3.66
N LYS A 126 2.05 -18.35 3.89
CA LYS A 126 2.94 -19.51 3.86
C LYS A 126 3.63 -19.67 2.50
N SER A 127 2.86 -19.57 1.40
CA SER A 127 3.42 -19.66 0.05
C SER A 127 4.43 -18.54 -0.25
N LEU A 128 4.22 -17.32 0.26
CA LEU A 128 5.18 -16.23 0.14
C LEU A 128 6.47 -16.50 0.92
N GLN A 129 6.36 -17.06 2.12
CA GLN A 129 7.51 -17.47 2.92
C GLN A 129 8.28 -18.63 2.27
N GLU A 130 7.67 -19.49 1.48
CA GLU A 130 8.34 -20.64 0.85
C GLU A 130 8.76 -20.38 -0.61
N SER A 131 8.54 -19.15 -1.10
CA SER A 131 8.67 -18.75 -2.52
C SER A 131 10.08 -18.87 -3.12
N TRP A 132 11.11 -19.08 -2.30
CA TRP A 132 12.49 -19.28 -2.76
C TRP A 132 12.80 -20.75 -3.12
N HIS A 133 11.94 -21.71 -2.75
CA HIS A 133 12.12 -23.14 -3.05
C HIS A 133 10.89 -23.81 -3.67
N GLU A 134 9.69 -23.25 -3.52
CA GLU A 134 8.46 -23.79 -4.10
C GLU A 134 7.82 -22.82 -5.11
N ASP A 135 7.04 -23.40 -6.04
CA ASP A 135 6.23 -22.61 -6.95
C ASP A 135 5.18 -21.80 -6.17
N PRO A 136 4.89 -20.55 -6.57
CA PRO A 136 3.86 -19.75 -5.92
C PRO A 136 2.49 -20.41 -6.06
N MET A 137 1.66 -20.25 -5.02
CA MET A 137 0.29 -20.80 -4.97
C MET A 137 -0.48 -20.54 -6.27
N LYS A 138 -0.98 -21.61 -6.89
CA LYS A 138 -1.76 -21.51 -8.13
C LYS A 138 -3.19 -21.07 -7.85
N LYS A 139 -3.86 -20.53 -8.87
CA LYS A 139 -5.26 -20.08 -8.73
C LYS A 139 -6.18 -21.23 -8.32
N GLU A 140 -5.93 -22.45 -8.79
CA GLU A 140 -6.74 -23.63 -8.46
C GLU A 140 -6.68 -23.94 -6.96
N ASP A 141 -5.51 -23.79 -6.35
CA ASP A 141 -5.34 -24.05 -4.92
C ASP A 141 -5.95 -22.94 -4.08
N ALA A 142 -5.83 -21.68 -4.52
CA ALA A 142 -6.53 -20.56 -3.90
C ALA A 142 -8.07 -20.74 -3.93
N LEU A 143 -8.63 -21.21 -5.05
CA LEU A 143 -10.07 -21.48 -5.17
C LEU A 143 -10.54 -22.64 -4.29
N LYS A 144 -9.72 -23.69 -4.13
CA LYS A 144 -9.99 -24.80 -3.20
C LYS A 144 -10.02 -24.34 -1.75
N VAL A 145 -9.07 -23.49 -1.34
CA VAL A 145 -9.04 -22.92 0.02
C VAL A 145 -10.32 -22.13 0.28
N LEU A 146 -10.79 -21.35 -0.70
CA LEU A 146 -12.05 -20.61 -0.62
C LEU A 146 -13.31 -21.47 -0.79
N LYS A 147 -13.20 -22.80 -1.03
CA LYS A 147 -14.33 -23.69 -1.35
C LYS A 147 -15.20 -23.17 -2.52
N CYS A 148 -14.55 -22.56 -3.50
CA CYS A 148 -15.16 -21.82 -4.61
C CYS A 148 -14.74 -22.36 -5.98
N GLU A 149 -14.44 -23.64 -6.10
CA GLU A 149 -13.96 -24.25 -7.36
C GLU A 149 -14.96 -24.08 -8.52
N GLY A 150 -16.26 -23.97 -8.21
CA GLY A 150 -17.32 -23.69 -9.19
C GLY A 150 -17.56 -22.20 -9.52
N ASN A 151 -16.87 -21.28 -8.84
CA ASN A 151 -17.08 -19.84 -9.04
C ASN A 151 -16.31 -19.33 -10.27
N ILE A 152 -16.97 -19.35 -11.42
CA ILE A 152 -16.40 -18.95 -12.72
C ILE A 152 -15.96 -17.47 -12.70
N GLU A 153 -16.74 -16.58 -12.08
CA GLU A 153 -16.41 -15.14 -12.04
C GLU A 153 -15.12 -14.89 -11.24
N LEU A 154 -14.97 -15.55 -10.09
CA LEU A 154 -13.77 -15.44 -9.27
C LEU A 154 -12.55 -16.07 -9.95
N ALA A 155 -12.73 -17.20 -10.63
CA ALA A 155 -11.65 -17.83 -11.40
C ALA A 155 -11.14 -16.90 -12.52
N ILE A 156 -12.05 -16.25 -13.27
CA ILE A 156 -11.69 -15.25 -14.28
C ILE A 156 -10.98 -14.06 -13.64
N ALA A 157 -11.42 -13.61 -12.47
CA ALA A 157 -10.77 -12.52 -11.75
C ALA A 157 -9.34 -12.89 -11.34
N PHE A 158 -9.10 -14.12 -10.85
CA PHE A 158 -7.75 -14.58 -10.51
C PHE A 158 -6.84 -14.71 -11.74
N ASP A 159 -7.38 -15.16 -12.87
CA ASP A 159 -6.66 -15.14 -14.16
C ASP A 159 -6.28 -13.72 -14.61
N GLN A 160 -7.14 -12.73 -14.34
CA GLN A 160 -6.82 -11.33 -14.60
C GLN A 160 -5.72 -10.83 -13.67
N VAL A 161 -5.77 -11.20 -12.39
CA VAL A 161 -4.72 -10.86 -11.41
C VAL A 161 -3.35 -11.32 -11.89
N ASP A 162 -3.22 -12.56 -12.37
CA ASP A 162 -1.96 -13.10 -12.85
C ASP A 162 -1.37 -12.27 -14.02
N ARG A 163 -2.23 -11.63 -14.83
CA ARG A 163 -1.82 -10.77 -15.95
C ARG A 163 -1.45 -9.34 -15.52
N ILE A 164 -2.17 -8.77 -14.54
CA ILE A 164 -1.98 -7.36 -14.14
C ILE A 164 -0.93 -7.21 -13.02
N ALA A 165 -0.70 -8.23 -12.20
CA ALA A 165 0.24 -8.18 -11.09
C ALA A 165 1.67 -7.79 -11.53
N PRO A 166 2.22 -8.31 -12.65
CA PRO A 166 3.52 -7.86 -13.18
C PRO A 166 3.56 -6.36 -13.45
N ILE A 167 2.50 -5.81 -14.04
CA ILE A 167 2.41 -4.38 -14.38
C ILE A 167 2.37 -3.54 -13.10
N PHE A 168 1.60 -3.96 -12.09
CA PHE A 168 1.49 -3.24 -10.83
C PHE A 168 2.78 -3.29 -10.00
N ALA A 169 3.49 -4.41 -10.04
CA ALA A 169 4.75 -4.58 -9.31
C ALA A 169 5.92 -3.83 -9.96
N THR A 170 6.02 -3.87 -11.30
CA THR A 170 7.19 -3.36 -12.03
C THR A 170 7.07 -1.92 -12.53
N SER A 171 5.84 -1.40 -12.70
CA SER A 171 5.65 -0.02 -13.19
C SER A 171 6.32 0.98 -12.25
N PRO A 172 7.16 1.92 -12.75
CA PRO A 172 7.80 2.93 -11.92
C PRO A 172 6.83 3.83 -11.15
N ILE A 173 5.61 4.01 -11.67
CA ILE A 173 4.59 4.92 -11.09
C ILE A 173 3.74 4.22 -10.04
N ILE A 174 3.51 2.90 -10.19
CA ILE A 174 2.73 2.12 -9.23
C ILE A 174 3.65 1.55 -8.16
N HIS A 175 4.79 1.00 -8.59
CA HIS A 175 5.89 0.52 -7.78
C HIS A 175 5.44 -0.42 -6.64
N GLY A 176 4.46 -1.28 -6.94
CA GLY A 176 3.86 -2.18 -5.95
C GLY A 176 3.14 -1.48 -4.79
N ASN A 177 2.84 -0.18 -4.84
CA ASN A 177 2.22 0.48 -3.70
C ASN A 177 0.78 -0.02 -3.46
N PRO A 178 0.46 -0.70 -2.34
CA PRO A 178 -0.86 -1.32 -2.15
C PRO A 178 -2.03 -0.31 -2.14
N ARG A 179 -1.77 0.93 -1.69
CA ARG A 179 -2.76 2.02 -1.73
C ARG A 179 -3.03 2.45 -3.17
N ILE A 180 -2.00 2.56 -4.01
CA ILE A 180 -2.16 2.91 -5.43
C ILE A 180 -2.91 1.79 -6.15
N VAL A 181 -2.53 0.53 -5.93
CA VAL A 181 -3.19 -0.64 -6.52
C VAL A 181 -4.69 -0.66 -6.17
N LYS A 182 -5.04 -0.55 -4.88
CA LYS A 182 -6.45 -0.49 -4.46
C LYS A 182 -7.20 0.69 -5.07
N ARG A 183 -6.55 1.85 -5.18
CA ARG A 183 -7.14 3.04 -5.82
C ARG A 183 -7.43 2.79 -7.31
N LEU A 184 -6.51 2.16 -8.04
CA LEU A 184 -6.72 1.83 -9.45
C LEU A 184 -7.90 0.86 -9.63
N LEU A 185 -7.97 -0.19 -8.82
CA LEU A 185 -9.11 -1.12 -8.84
C LEU A 185 -10.45 -0.43 -8.55
N ASN A 186 -10.47 0.48 -7.57
CA ASN A 186 -11.67 1.27 -7.28
C ASN A 186 -12.08 2.15 -8.46
N ILE A 187 -11.12 2.77 -9.17
CA ILE A 187 -11.39 3.56 -10.38
C ILE A 187 -11.97 2.67 -11.49
N VAL A 188 -11.37 1.49 -11.74
CA VAL A 188 -11.88 0.52 -12.71
C VAL A 188 -13.31 0.13 -12.38
N LYS A 189 -13.59 -0.23 -11.11
CA LYS A 189 -14.93 -0.63 -10.67
C LYS A 189 -15.93 0.51 -10.84
N MET A 190 -15.56 1.72 -10.45
CA MET A 190 -16.39 2.91 -10.63
C MET A 190 -16.73 3.13 -12.11
N ARG A 191 -15.74 3.07 -13.00
CA ARG A 191 -15.93 3.24 -14.45
C ARG A 191 -16.77 2.11 -15.06
N SER A 192 -16.55 0.86 -14.66
CA SER A 192 -17.35 -0.31 -15.07
C SER A 192 -18.82 -0.12 -14.69
N ASN A 193 -19.08 0.33 -13.45
CA ASN A 193 -20.44 0.62 -12.99
C ASN A 193 -21.10 1.78 -13.75
N ILE A 194 -20.35 2.85 -14.07
CA ILE A 194 -20.87 3.97 -14.89
C ILE A 194 -21.20 3.50 -16.31
N ALA A 195 -20.31 2.72 -16.94
CA ALA A 195 -20.53 2.18 -18.29
C ALA A 195 -21.79 1.31 -18.35
N LYS A 196 -21.96 0.39 -17.39
CA LYS A 196 -23.16 -0.44 -17.25
C LYS A 196 -24.43 0.39 -17.12
N ARG A 197 -24.43 1.42 -16.25
CA ARG A 197 -25.59 2.32 -16.07
C ARG A 197 -25.93 3.12 -17.33
N ARG A 198 -24.92 3.51 -18.12
CA ARG A 198 -25.09 4.22 -19.39
C ARG A 198 -25.34 3.29 -20.58
N LYS A 199 -25.45 1.97 -20.36
CA LYS A 199 -25.58 0.96 -21.42
C LYS A 199 -24.45 1.01 -22.46
N ILE A 200 -23.27 1.48 -22.04
CA ILE A 200 -22.06 1.45 -22.87
C ILE A 200 -21.48 0.04 -22.79
N SER A 201 -21.37 -0.64 -23.93
CA SER A 201 -20.77 -1.96 -24.04
C SER A 201 -19.25 -1.87 -24.00
N LEU A 202 -18.68 -1.63 -22.83
CA LEU A 202 -17.23 -1.73 -22.59
C LEU A 202 -16.92 -2.92 -21.68
N ASP A 203 -15.93 -3.71 -22.07
CA ASP A 203 -15.37 -4.79 -21.24
C ASP A 203 -14.53 -4.20 -20.09
N GLU A 204 -14.59 -4.82 -18.92
CA GLU A 204 -13.83 -4.39 -17.74
C GLU A 204 -12.32 -4.51 -18.00
N ASN A 205 -11.87 -5.47 -18.82
CA ASN A 205 -10.47 -5.56 -19.24
C ASN A 205 -10.01 -4.31 -20.00
N VAL A 206 -10.86 -3.78 -20.89
CA VAL A 206 -10.57 -2.55 -21.64
C VAL A 206 -10.48 -1.35 -20.70
N ILE A 207 -11.40 -1.25 -19.73
CA ILE A 207 -11.37 -0.19 -18.71
C ILE A 207 -10.08 -0.28 -17.90
N THR A 208 -9.69 -1.47 -17.45
CA THR A 208 -8.45 -1.70 -16.70
C THR A 208 -7.23 -1.25 -17.50
N LYS A 209 -7.11 -1.66 -18.77
CA LYS A 209 -6.02 -1.21 -19.65
C LYS A 209 -5.96 0.32 -19.77
N LEU A 210 -7.10 0.97 -20.00
CA LEU A 210 -7.16 2.43 -20.13
C LEU A 210 -6.78 3.14 -18.82
N VAL A 211 -7.27 2.66 -17.67
CA VAL A 211 -6.95 3.25 -16.36
C VAL A 211 -5.47 3.08 -16.02
N ILE A 212 -4.89 1.92 -16.33
CA ILE A 212 -3.46 1.66 -16.16
C ILE A 212 -2.65 2.57 -17.10
N PHE A 213 -3.06 2.68 -18.37
CA PHE A 213 -2.41 3.53 -19.36
C PHE A 213 -2.42 5.00 -18.93
N GLU A 214 -3.57 5.55 -18.56
CA GLU A 214 -3.68 6.93 -18.04
C GLU A 214 -2.72 7.19 -16.88
N ARG A 215 -2.63 6.23 -15.95
CA ARG A 215 -1.77 6.36 -14.78
C ARG A 215 -0.29 6.32 -15.15
N CYS A 216 0.09 5.40 -16.02
CA CYS A 216 1.48 5.13 -16.36
C CYS A 216 2.05 6.06 -17.43
N ALA A 217 1.24 6.48 -18.40
CA ALA A 217 1.65 7.31 -19.53
C ALA A 217 1.42 8.81 -19.27
N GLY A 218 0.61 9.16 -18.28
CA GLY A 218 0.26 10.54 -17.95
C GLY A 218 -0.86 11.12 -18.82
N GLU A 219 -1.27 12.34 -18.48
CA GLU A 219 -2.45 12.99 -19.04
C GLU A 219 -2.31 13.34 -20.53
N GLU A 220 -1.13 13.82 -20.95
CA GLU A 220 -0.88 14.19 -22.36
C GLU A 220 -1.02 12.97 -23.29
N ALA A 221 -0.38 11.85 -22.94
CA ALA A 221 -0.45 10.62 -23.72
C ALA A 221 -1.86 10.02 -23.72
N ALA A 222 -2.57 10.09 -22.59
CA ALA A 222 -3.97 9.67 -22.50
C ALA A 222 -4.89 10.51 -23.39
N ASN A 223 -4.75 11.83 -23.38
CA ASN A 223 -5.54 12.73 -24.22
C ASN A 223 -5.24 12.56 -25.71
N ALA A 224 -3.97 12.30 -26.06
CA ALA A 224 -3.59 11.95 -27.42
C ALA A 224 -4.26 10.64 -27.86
N LEU A 225 -4.23 9.61 -27.01
CA LEU A 225 -4.94 8.35 -27.26
C LEU A 225 -6.44 8.61 -27.45
N TYR A 226 -7.10 9.33 -26.54
CA TYR A 226 -8.53 9.66 -26.67
C TYR A 226 -8.87 10.43 -27.94
N SER A 227 -8.02 11.37 -28.35
CA SER A 227 -8.20 12.09 -29.61
C SER A 227 -8.09 11.15 -30.83
N MET A 228 -7.19 10.17 -30.79
CA MET A 228 -7.07 9.14 -31.85
C MET A 228 -8.28 8.19 -31.88
N ILE A 229 -8.90 7.95 -30.72
CA ILE A 229 -10.09 7.10 -30.58
C ILE A 229 -11.31 7.78 -31.21
N ASP A 230 -11.50 9.07 -30.92
CA ASP A 230 -12.62 9.84 -31.45
C ASP A 230 -12.52 10.05 -32.96
N THR A 231 -11.29 10.09 -33.51
CA THR A 231 -11.05 10.25 -34.95
C THR A 231 -11.11 8.93 -35.74
N ASN A 232 -10.88 7.76 -35.13
CA ASN A 232 -10.89 6.47 -35.80
C ASN A 232 -12.13 5.61 -35.45
N LYS A 233 -13.03 5.40 -36.43
CA LYS A 233 -14.23 4.55 -36.30
C LYS A 233 -13.97 3.06 -35.99
N ASN A 234 -12.70 2.59 -36.01
CA ASN A 234 -12.31 1.19 -35.85
C ASN A 234 -11.51 0.89 -34.56
N PHE A 235 -11.78 1.66 -33.49
CA PHE A 235 -11.09 1.62 -32.21
C PHE A 235 -10.93 0.24 -31.54
N LYS A 236 -11.89 -0.68 -31.73
CA LYS A 236 -11.84 -2.02 -31.13
C LYS A 236 -10.57 -2.80 -31.49
N LYS A 237 -9.99 -2.54 -32.67
CA LYS A 237 -8.79 -3.23 -33.15
C LYS A 237 -7.50 -2.76 -32.45
N ILE A 238 -7.44 -1.48 -32.08
CA ILE A 238 -6.26 -0.88 -31.45
C ILE A 238 -6.12 -1.34 -29.98
N ILE A 239 -7.22 -1.42 -29.23
CA ILE A 239 -7.16 -1.88 -27.82
C ILE A 239 -6.94 -3.39 -27.69
N SER A 240 -7.37 -4.19 -28.67
CA SER A 240 -7.12 -5.63 -28.64
C SER A 240 -5.64 -5.97 -28.85
N GLU A 241 -4.88 -5.08 -29.48
CA GLU A 241 -3.45 -5.25 -29.77
C GLU A 241 -2.52 -4.65 -28.68
N LEU A 242 -3.06 -3.81 -27.78
CA LEU A 242 -2.41 -3.29 -26.57
C LEU A 242 -2.62 -4.22 -25.38
#